data_AF-C0N8Z7-F1
#
_entry.id   AF-C0N8Z7-F1
#
_cell.length_a   1.000
_cell.length_b   1.000
_cell.length_c   1.000
_cell.angle_alpha   90.00
_cell.angle_beta   90.00
_cell.angle_gamma   90.00
#
_symmetry.space_group_name_H-M   'P 1'
#
loop_
_entity.id
_entity.type
_entity.pdbx_description
1 polymer ?
#
loop_
_entity_poly.entity_id
_entity_poly.type
_entity_poly.pdbx_seq_one_letter_code
_entity_poly.pdbx_strand_id
1 'polypeptide(L)'
;FNTLSKRFDRFVTESENRATLREFDIDSVQQQVSELKAQEKGANWANSKLSPFKQNKFPTISKALSSMIKTRSNQLIITVKATVQEVEAIEAAQNVTLERPHYVERPVAEIAGLEALYDENDIRELVVIQLESNLNQLRDADINQLSYQDLEKWAKWVREVDSLVSKATQIILFARVFLTRENLKPLDRLGGSYDESSAFTSYIKQLK
;
A
#
# COMPACT_ATOMS: atom_id res chain seq x y z
N PHE A 1 21.83 42.43 17.42
CA PHE A 1 20.71 42.36 16.45
C PHE A 1 20.37 40.91 16.06
N ASN A 2 21.28 40.13 15.46
CA ASN A 2 20.99 38.74 15.04
C ASN A 2 20.48 37.80 16.15
N THR A 3 20.94 37.93 17.40
CA THR A 3 20.50 37.05 18.52
C THR A 3 19.11 37.41 19.07
N LEU A 4 18.73 38.69 19.02
CA LEU A 4 17.42 39.17 19.48
C LEU A 4 16.34 38.85 18.43
N SER A 5 16.64 39.01 17.14
CA SER A 5 15.74 38.63 16.05
C SER A 5 15.42 37.13 16.12
N LYS A 6 16.44 36.27 16.18
CA LYS A 6 16.24 34.80 16.25
C LYS A 6 15.44 34.34 17.47
N ARG A 7 15.58 35.03 18.62
CA ARG A 7 14.79 34.73 19.82
C ARG A 7 13.33 35.15 19.66
N PHE A 8 13.09 36.29 19.02
CA PHE A 8 11.75 36.76 18.72
C PHE A 8 11.06 35.85 17.71
N ASP A 9 11.73 35.51 16.61
CA ASP A 9 11.21 34.59 15.58
C ASP A 9 10.82 33.25 16.20
N ARG A 10 11.70 32.70 17.06
CA ARG A 10 11.41 31.47 17.79
C ARG A 10 10.18 31.59 18.68
N PHE A 11 10.04 32.69 19.42
CA PHE A 11 8.89 32.91 20.30
C PHE A 11 7.57 33.00 19.52
N VAL A 12 7.58 33.69 18.38
CA VAL A 12 6.43 33.78 17.47
C VAL A 12 6.06 32.38 16.97
N THR A 13 7.02 31.61 16.46
CA THR A 13 6.79 30.24 16.00
C THR A 13 6.26 29.32 17.10
N GLU A 14 6.77 29.43 18.34
CA GLU A 14 6.24 28.67 19.49
C GLU A 14 4.78 28.99 19.74
N SER A 15 4.41 30.28 19.70
CA SER A 15 3.04 30.73 19.90
C SER A 15 2.11 30.22 18.80
N GLU A 16 2.52 30.33 17.53
CA GLU A 16 1.76 29.86 16.37
C GLU A 16 1.56 28.34 16.38
N ASN A 17 2.62 27.58 16.70
CA ASN A 17 2.53 26.12 16.82
C ASN A 17 1.60 25.72 17.95
N ARG A 18 1.64 26.38 19.12
CA ARG A 18 0.69 26.12 20.21
C ARG A 18 -0.75 26.44 19.81
N ALA A 19 -0.98 27.52 19.08
CA ALA A 19 -2.31 27.85 18.55
C ALA A 19 -2.80 26.74 17.59
N THR A 20 -1.96 26.34 16.64
CA THR A 20 -2.24 25.22 15.70
C THR A 20 -2.66 23.95 16.45
N LEU A 21 -1.93 23.57 17.51
CA LEU A 21 -2.22 22.37 18.29
C LEU A 21 -3.50 22.48 19.13
N ARG A 22 -3.86 23.68 19.60
CA ARG A 22 -5.08 23.91 20.39
C ARG A 22 -6.34 23.95 19.52
N GLU A 23 -6.21 24.44 18.29
CA GLU A 23 -7.30 24.49 17.32
C GLU A 23 -7.56 23.12 16.67
N PHE A 24 -6.60 22.19 16.78
CA PHE A 24 -6.73 20.86 16.22
C PHE A 24 -7.73 20.00 17.00
N ASP A 25 -8.81 19.60 16.32
CA ASP A 25 -9.86 18.73 16.86
C ASP A 25 -9.42 17.25 16.84
N ILE A 26 -8.66 16.86 17.86
CA ILE A 26 -8.14 15.50 18.03
C ILE A 26 -9.29 14.47 18.05
N ASP A 27 -10.39 14.77 18.72
CA ASP A 27 -11.50 13.83 18.91
C ASP A 27 -12.20 13.53 17.58
N SER A 28 -12.44 14.57 16.77
CA SER A 28 -13.00 14.42 15.42
C SER A 28 -12.13 13.53 14.53
N VAL A 29 -10.81 13.76 14.52
CA VAL A 29 -9.89 12.93 13.71
C VAL A 29 -9.80 11.51 14.27
N GLN A 30 -9.78 11.32 15.59
CA GLN A 30 -9.81 9.99 16.21
C GLN A 30 -11.07 9.21 15.81
N GLN A 31 -12.23 9.88 15.74
CA GLN A 31 -13.46 9.28 15.25
C GLN A 31 -13.32 8.86 13.78
N GLN A 32 -12.84 9.75 12.91
CA GLN A 32 -12.62 9.44 11.48
C GLN A 32 -11.70 8.23 11.28
N VAL A 33 -10.59 8.16 12.02
CA VAL A 33 -9.65 7.03 11.97
C VAL A 33 -10.30 5.74 12.46
N SER A 34 -11.11 5.82 13.51
CA SER A 34 -11.85 4.68 14.04
C SER A 34 -12.87 4.15 13.03
N GLU A 35 -13.59 5.04 12.35
CA GLU A 35 -14.53 4.69 11.28
C GLU A 35 -13.80 4.04 10.09
N LEU A 36 -12.69 4.61 9.63
CA LEU A 36 -11.87 4.04 8.55
C LEU A 36 -11.40 2.62 8.88
N LYS A 37 -11.08 2.34 10.15
CA LYS A 37 -10.69 1.01 10.62
C LYS A 37 -11.87 0.03 10.66
N ALA A 38 -13.01 0.47 11.19
CA ALA A 38 -14.13 -0.38 11.56
C ALA A 38 -15.12 -0.69 10.43
N GLN A 39 -15.10 0.07 9.33
CA GLN A 39 -15.91 -0.23 8.15
C GLN A 39 -15.72 -1.67 7.66
N GLU A 40 -16.77 -2.29 7.08
CA GLU A 40 -16.77 -3.69 6.64
C GLU A 40 -15.59 -4.04 5.73
N LYS A 41 -15.30 -3.16 4.75
CA LYS A 41 -14.11 -3.21 3.89
C LYS A 41 -13.16 -2.05 4.22
N GLY A 42 -12.96 -1.77 5.51
CA GLY A 42 -12.07 -0.74 6.05
C GLY A 42 -10.62 -1.20 6.23
N ALA A 43 -9.83 -0.43 6.98
CA ALA A 43 -8.40 -0.67 7.14
C ALA A 43 -8.07 -2.02 7.80
N ASN A 44 -8.85 -2.44 8.81
CA ASN A 44 -8.64 -3.73 9.48
C ASN A 44 -8.86 -4.91 8.51
N TRP A 45 -9.92 -4.83 7.71
CA TRP A 45 -10.21 -5.82 6.67
C TRP A 45 -9.12 -5.84 5.60
N ALA A 46 -8.73 -4.68 5.07
CA ALA A 46 -7.72 -4.55 4.04
C ALA A 46 -6.37 -5.13 4.53
N ASN A 47 -5.93 -4.76 5.74
CA ASN A 47 -4.71 -5.30 6.32
C ASN A 47 -4.76 -6.83 6.48
N SER A 48 -5.86 -7.36 7.02
CA SER A 48 -6.06 -8.80 7.20
C SER A 48 -6.00 -9.56 5.87
N LYS A 49 -6.63 -9.01 4.82
CA LYS A 49 -6.71 -9.67 3.52
C LYS A 49 -5.47 -9.47 2.67
N LEU A 50 -4.72 -8.37 2.80
CA LEU A 50 -3.44 -8.17 2.10
C LEU A 50 -2.28 -8.95 2.75
N SER A 51 -2.38 -9.24 4.06
CA SER A 51 -1.33 -9.94 4.84
C SER A 51 -0.77 -11.21 4.17
N PRO A 52 -1.57 -12.14 3.62
CA PRO A 52 -1.05 -13.32 2.94
C PRO A 52 -0.06 -13.03 1.80
N PHE A 53 -0.28 -11.96 1.03
CA PHE A 53 0.60 -11.58 -0.06
C PHE A 53 1.91 -10.99 0.47
N LYS A 54 1.83 -10.14 1.50
CA LYS A 54 2.99 -9.56 2.19
C LYS A 54 3.85 -10.60 2.92
N GLN A 55 3.21 -11.63 3.48
CA GLN A 55 3.86 -12.73 4.20
C GLN A 55 4.32 -13.87 3.29
N ASN A 56 4.25 -13.69 1.96
CA ASN A 56 4.68 -14.69 1.00
C ASN A 56 3.99 -16.06 1.18
N LYS A 57 2.70 -16.05 1.59
CA LYS A 57 1.90 -17.28 1.77
C LYS A 57 1.67 -18.02 0.45
N PHE A 58 1.73 -17.30 -0.66
CA PHE A 58 1.64 -17.83 -2.02
C PHE A 58 2.94 -17.50 -2.76
N PRO A 59 4.02 -18.27 -2.59
CA PRO A 59 5.34 -17.88 -3.07
C PRO A 59 5.42 -17.57 -4.56
N THR A 60 4.74 -18.35 -5.40
CA THR A 60 4.76 -18.19 -6.86
C THR A 60 4.01 -16.91 -7.25
N ILE A 61 2.87 -16.66 -6.61
CA ILE A 61 2.04 -15.48 -6.83
C ILE A 61 2.73 -14.22 -6.28
N SER A 62 3.26 -14.27 -5.06
CA SER A 62 3.98 -13.17 -4.43
C SER A 62 5.19 -12.76 -5.27
N LYS A 63 5.95 -13.71 -5.84
CA LYS A 63 7.06 -13.40 -6.75
C LYS A 63 6.58 -12.64 -8.00
N ALA A 64 5.48 -13.08 -8.61
CA ALA A 64 4.90 -12.40 -9.77
C ALA A 64 4.45 -10.97 -9.41
N LEU A 65 3.72 -10.81 -8.29
CA LEU A 65 3.29 -9.51 -7.79
C LEU A 65 4.48 -8.60 -7.45
N SER A 66 5.56 -9.11 -6.85
CA SER A 66 6.78 -8.31 -6.62
C SER A 66 7.41 -7.80 -7.91
N SER A 67 7.42 -8.60 -8.98
CA SER A 67 7.89 -8.17 -10.29
C SER A 67 7.01 -7.05 -10.89
N MET A 68 5.69 -7.21 -10.77
CA MET A 68 4.70 -6.22 -11.21
C MET A 68 4.82 -4.91 -10.43
N ILE A 69 5.01 -4.98 -9.11
CA ILE A 69 5.22 -3.81 -8.24
C ILE A 69 6.52 -3.09 -8.64
N LYS A 70 7.61 -3.83 -8.84
CA LYS A 70 8.90 -3.26 -9.22
C LYS A 70 8.86 -2.54 -10.57
N THR A 71 8.15 -3.11 -11.53
CA THR A 71 8.02 -2.52 -12.88
C THR A 71 6.88 -1.50 -12.99
N ARG A 72 6.08 -1.32 -11.93
CA ARG A 72 4.82 -0.56 -11.92
C ARG A 72 3.89 -0.97 -13.07
N SER A 73 3.93 -2.24 -13.45
CA SER A 73 3.06 -2.83 -14.47
C SER A 73 1.95 -3.62 -13.79
N ASN A 74 0.70 -3.36 -14.19
CA ASN A 74 -0.46 -4.15 -13.78
C ASN A 74 -0.68 -5.39 -14.65
N GLN A 75 0.18 -5.64 -15.66
CA GLN A 75 0.01 -6.77 -16.57
C GLN A 75 0.54 -8.06 -15.98
N LEU A 76 -0.33 -9.06 -15.90
CA LEU A 76 0.05 -10.43 -15.59
C LEU A 76 0.57 -11.11 -16.86
N ILE A 77 1.85 -11.43 -16.88
CA ILE A 77 2.53 -12.11 -17.98
C ILE A 77 2.83 -13.54 -17.55
N ILE A 78 2.51 -14.51 -18.41
CA ILE A 78 2.87 -15.92 -18.20
C ILE A 78 3.75 -16.43 -19.33
N THR A 79 4.59 -17.40 -19.01
CA THR A 79 5.43 -18.11 -19.97
C THR A 79 4.67 -19.33 -20.49
N VAL A 80 4.38 -19.35 -21.80
CA VAL A 80 3.67 -20.45 -22.47
C VAL A 80 4.52 -21.05 -23.56
N LYS A 81 4.33 -22.35 -23.82
CA LYS A 81 5.02 -23.02 -24.94
C LYS A 81 4.59 -22.36 -26.25
N ALA A 82 5.58 -21.91 -27.02
CA ALA A 82 5.37 -21.33 -28.34
C ALA A 82 4.80 -22.38 -29.30
N THR A 83 3.87 -21.96 -30.13
CA THR A 83 3.37 -22.78 -31.24
C THR A 83 4.45 -22.96 -32.31
N VAL A 84 4.32 -23.99 -33.13
CA VAL A 84 5.28 -24.25 -34.22
C VAL A 84 5.39 -23.04 -35.16
N GLN A 85 4.26 -22.40 -35.46
CA GLN A 85 4.19 -21.19 -36.30
C GLN A 85 4.89 -19.99 -35.66
N GLU A 86 4.74 -19.78 -34.35
CA GLU A 86 5.42 -18.71 -33.62
C GLU A 86 6.95 -18.94 -33.61
N VAL A 87 7.39 -20.19 -33.40
CA VAL A 87 8.82 -20.54 -33.45
C VAL A 87 9.38 -20.28 -34.85
N GLU A 88 8.73 -20.79 -35.90
CA GLU A 88 9.15 -20.59 -37.29
C GLU A 88 9.20 -19.10 -37.67
N ALA A 89 8.24 -18.30 -37.20
CA ALA A 89 8.24 -16.86 -37.44
C ALA A 89 9.42 -16.13 -36.76
N ILE A 90 9.76 -16.51 -35.52
CA ILE A 90 10.92 -15.93 -34.81
C ILE A 90 12.23 -16.37 -35.48
N GLU A 91 12.36 -17.67 -35.81
CA GLU A 91 13.52 -18.23 -36.49
C GLU A 91 13.76 -17.52 -37.83
N ALA A 92 12.69 -17.29 -38.62
CA ALA A 92 12.76 -16.57 -39.88
C ALA A 92 13.09 -15.07 -39.72
N ALA A 93 12.53 -14.39 -38.71
CA ALA A 93 12.75 -12.96 -38.49
C ALA A 93 14.15 -12.65 -37.94
N GLN A 94 14.70 -13.53 -37.10
CA GLN A 94 15.99 -13.34 -36.43
C GLN A 94 17.13 -14.13 -37.08
N ASN A 95 16.82 -14.98 -38.08
CA ASN A 95 17.76 -15.87 -38.77
C ASN A 95 18.57 -16.76 -37.79
N VAL A 96 17.88 -17.33 -36.81
CA VAL A 96 18.43 -18.23 -35.79
C VAL A 96 17.58 -19.50 -35.69
N THR A 97 18.17 -20.60 -35.22
CA THR A 97 17.41 -21.81 -34.85
C THR A 97 17.17 -21.81 -33.35
N LEU A 98 15.90 -21.92 -32.93
CA LEU A 98 15.50 -21.93 -31.54
C LEU A 98 15.42 -23.36 -31.00
N GLU A 99 15.89 -23.54 -29.76
CA GLU A 99 15.76 -24.82 -29.06
C GLU A 99 14.28 -25.11 -28.73
N ARG A 100 13.85 -26.37 -28.92
CA ARG A 100 12.45 -26.80 -28.73
C ARG A 100 12.34 -27.70 -27.48
N PRO A 101 11.35 -27.49 -26.59
CA PRO A 101 10.26 -26.52 -26.70
C PRO A 101 10.70 -25.09 -26.36
N HIS A 102 10.41 -24.14 -27.26
CA HIS A 102 10.60 -22.72 -27.01
C HIS A 102 9.40 -22.17 -26.23
N TYR A 103 9.64 -21.20 -25.36
CA TYR A 103 8.60 -20.56 -24.56
C TYR A 103 8.58 -19.06 -24.82
N VAL A 104 7.38 -18.50 -24.88
CA VAL A 104 7.13 -17.08 -25.10
C VAL A 104 6.33 -16.50 -23.95
N GLU A 105 6.58 -15.23 -23.67
CA GLU A 105 5.82 -14.46 -22.69
C GLU A 105 4.53 -13.93 -23.32
N ARG A 106 3.41 -14.06 -22.61
CA ARG A 106 2.11 -13.56 -23.06
C ARG A 106 1.35 -12.86 -21.93
N PRO A 107 0.84 -11.64 -22.14
CA PRO A 107 -0.06 -11.00 -21.19
C PRO A 107 -1.39 -11.76 -21.17
N VAL A 108 -1.90 -12.07 -19.97
CA VAL A 108 -3.12 -12.87 -19.80
C VAL A 108 -4.21 -12.19 -18.98
N ALA A 109 -3.86 -11.16 -18.22
CA ALA A 109 -4.81 -10.34 -17.47
C ALA A 109 -4.15 -9.03 -17.02
N GLU A 110 -4.96 -8.10 -16.57
CA GLU A 110 -4.53 -6.94 -15.80
C GLU A 110 -5.00 -7.09 -14.35
N ILE A 111 -4.13 -6.81 -13.40
CA ILE A 111 -4.39 -6.87 -11.96
C ILE A 111 -4.57 -5.44 -11.45
N ALA A 112 -5.82 -5.07 -11.20
CA ALA A 112 -6.17 -3.76 -10.69
C ALA A 112 -5.89 -3.64 -9.18
N GLY A 113 -5.64 -2.41 -8.70
CA GLY A 113 -5.43 -2.12 -7.28
C GLY A 113 -4.10 -2.60 -6.71
N LEU A 114 -3.12 -2.91 -7.57
CA LEU A 114 -1.78 -3.36 -7.18
C LEU A 114 -1.10 -2.38 -6.21
N GLU A 115 -1.48 -1.11 -6.26
CA GLU A 115 -1.01 -0.03 -5.40
C GLU A 115 -1.23 -0.31 -3.91
N ALA A 116 -2.20 -1.16 -3.55
CA ALA A 116 -2.44 -1.60 -2.17
C ALA A 116 -1.28 -2.43 -1.59
N LEU A 117 -0.42 -2.99 -2.46
CA LEU A 117 0.73 -3.80 -2.07
C LEU A 117 2.05 -3.01 -2.11
N TYR A 118 2.03 -1.72 -2.45
CA TYR A 118 3.23 -0.90 -2.46
C TYR A 118 3.71 -0.64 -1.02
N ASP A 119 5.02 -0.65 -0.81
CA ASP A 119 5.63 -0.45 0.51
C ASP A 119 5.29 0.93 1.08
N GLU A 120 5.25 1.96 0.24
CA GLU A 120 4.84 3.32 0.60
C GLU A 120 3.35 3.45 0.97
N ASN A 121 2.56 2.40 0.72
CA ASN A 121 1.13 2.30 0.97
C ASN A 121 0.81 1.27 2.06
N ASP A 122 1.76 0.98 2.96
CA ASP A 122 1.47 0.11 4.09
C ASP A 122 0.37 0.69 5.00
N ILE A 123 -0.81 0.06 4.95
CA ILE A 123 -1.98 0.53 5.68
C ILE A 123 -1.82 0.42 7.19
N ARG A 124 -1.04 -0.55 7.69
CA ARG A 124 -0.80 -0.71 9.12
C ARG A 124 0.11 0.42 9.59
N GLU A 125 1.18 0.69 8.86
CA GLU A 125 2.07 1.81 9.14
C GLU A 125 1.29 3.13 9.17
N LEU A 126 0.50 3.39 8.13
CA LEU A 126 -0.23 4.65 8.01
C LEU A 126 -1.32 4.82 9.09
N VAL A 127 -2.16 3.81 9.30
CA VAL A 127 -3.33 3.95 10.17
C VAL A 127 -2.97 3.73 11.64
N VAL A 128 -2.16 2.73 11.96
CA VAL A 128 -1.84 2.39 13.36
C VAL A 128 -0.70 3.25 13.88
N ILE A 129 0.36 3.44 13.09
CA ILE A 129 1.57 4.13 13.57
C ILE A 129 1.44 5.63 13.32
N GLN A 130 1.19 6.07 12.08
CA GLN A 130 1.22 7.50 11.75
C GLN A 130 -0.02 8.28 12.19
N LEU A 131 -1.18 7.64 12.28
CA LEU A 131 -2.43 8.27 12.72
C LEU A 131 -2.75 7.93 14.18
N GLU A 132 -3.09 6.68 14.49
CA GLU A 132 -3.58 6.29 15.83
C GLU A 132 -2.56 6.51 16.95
N SER A 133 -1.32 6.05 16.80
CA SER A 133 -0.28 6.24 17.82
C SER A 133 0.03 7.73 18.05
N ASN A 134 0.13 8.51 16.98
CA ASN A 134 0.40 9.95 17.06
C ASN A 134 -0.77 10.74 17.67
N LEU A 135 -2.02 10.40 17.33
CA LEU A 135 -3.21 10.98 17.96
C LEU A 135 -3.22 10.72 19.46
N ASN A 136 -2.93 9.49 19.89
CA ASN A 136 -2.86 9.14 21.31
C ASN A 136 -1.73 9.90 22.02
N GLN A 137 -0.54 9.94 21.44
CA GLN A 137 0.60 10.68 21.99
C GLN A 137 0.31 12.18 22.12
N LEU A 138 -0.32 12.80 21.11
CA LEU A 138 -0.67 14.22 21.15
C LEU A 138 -1.77 14.51 22.17
N ARG A 139 -2.78 13.64 22.28
CA ARG A 139 -3.86 13.78 23.27
C ARG A 139 -3.33 13.75 24.70
N ASP A 140 -2.36 12.88 24.97
CA ASP A 140 -1.80 12.69 26.31
C ASP A 140 -0.72 13.75 26.64
N ALA A 141 -0.34 14.59 25.69
CA ALA A 141 0.67 15.63 25.87
C ALA A 141 0.08 16.94 26.42
N ASP A 142 0.75 17.54 27.42
CA ASP A 142 0.44 18.91 27.83
C ASP A 142 1.07 19.90 26.84
N ILE A 143 0.24 20.45 25.94
CA ILE A 143 0.64 21.43 24.93
C ILE A 143 1.41 22.61 25.54
N ASN A 144 1.16 22.98 26.79
CA ASN A 144 1.84 24.09 27.46
C ASN A 144 3.27 23.76 27.89
N GLN A 145 3.57 22.47 28.13
CA GLN A 145 4.87 22.00 28.59
C GLN A 145 5.78 21.47 27.46
N LEU A 146 5.26 21.38 26.23
CA LEU A 146 6.03 20.93 25.08
C LEU A 146 7.24 21.83 24.81
N SER A 147 8.36 21.18 24.44
CA SER A 147 9.57 21.85 23.98
C SER A 147 9.34 22.47 22.59
N TYR A 148 10.22 23.40 22.18
CA TYR A 148 10.18 23.97 20.83
C TYR A 148 10.16 22.90 19.72
N GLN A 149 11.00 21.88 19.87
CA GLN A 149 11.16 20.81 18.89
C GLN A 149 9.90 19.95 18.81
N ASP A 150 9.27 19.66 19.96
CA ASP A 150 8.03 18.91 20.00
C ASP A 150 6.86 19.71 19.42
N LEU A 151 6.79 21.01 19.71
CA LEU A 151 5.80 21.91 19.10
C LEU A 151 5.93 21.94 17.58
N GLU A 152 7.15 22.07 17.06
CA GLU A 152 7.40 22.06 15.62
C GLU A 152 7.04 20.71 14.99
N LYS A 153 7.44 19.60 15.63
CA LYS A 153 7.10 18.23 15.19
C LYS A 153 5.58 18.04 15.12
N TRP A 154 4.86 18.35 16.20
CA TRP A 154 3.43 18.12 16.28
C TRP A 154 2.65 19.08 15.38
N ALA A 155 3.03 20.36 15.31
CA ALA A 155 2.36 21.30 14.43
C ALA A 155 2.57 20.93 12.95
N LYS A 156 3.75 20.42 12.58
CA LYS A 156 3.98 19.86 11.26
C LYS A 156 3.07 18.65 11.00
N TRP A 157 3.05 17.69 11.91
CA TRP A 157 2.24 16.48 11.75
C TRP A 157 0.73 16.80 11.66
N VAL A 158 0.21 17.71 12.50
CA VAL A 158 -1.19 18.17 12.44
C VAL A 158 -1.54 18.72 11.07
N ARG A 159 -0.65 19.50 10.43
CA ARG A 159 -0.86 20.03 9.07
C ARG A 159 -0.86 18.92 8.00
N GLU A 160 -0.29 17.75 8.29
CA GLU A 160 -0.24 16.60 7.39
C GLU A 160 -1.40 15.61 7.61
N VAL A 161 -2.11 15.67 8.75
CA VAL A 161 -3.16 14.70 9.14
C VAL A 161 -4.20 14.48 8.04
N ASP A 162 -4.77 15.54 7.46
CA ASP A 162 -5.80 15.41 6.43
C ASP A 162 -5.29 14.67 5.19
N SER A 163 -4.02 14.90 4.83
CA SER A 163 -3.38 14.20 3.72
C SER A 163 -3.15 12.72 4.04
N LEU A 164 -2.81 12.39 5.30
CA LEU A 164 -2.64 11.01 5.77
C LEU A 164 -3.98 10.26 5.79
N VAL A 165 -5.05 10.90 6.25
CA VAL A 165 -6.42 10.35 6.23
C VAL A 165 -6.90 10.11 4.79
N SER A 166 -6.65 11.08 3.90
CA SER A 166 -6.97 10.95 2.47
C SER A 166 -6.18 9.81 1.81
N LYS A 167 -4.88 9.70 2.12
CA LYS A 167 -4.02 8.60 1.66
C LYS A 167 -4.51 7.25 2.17
N ALA A 168 -4.90 7.15 3.44
CA ALA A 168 -5.43 5.92 4.02
C ALA A 168 -6.72 5.48 3.31
N THR A 169 -7.60 6.43 3.05
CA THR A 169 -8.83 6.21 2.28
C THR A 169 -8.52 5.68 0.88
N GLN A 170 -7.57 6.28 0.18
CA GLN A 170 -7.17 5.85 -1.15
C GLN A 170 -6.57 4.43 -1.16
N ILE A 171 -5.74 4.09 -0.18
CA ILE A 171 -5.16 2.74 -0.04
C ILE A 171 -6.26 1.70 0.21
N ILE A 172 -7.26 2.03 1.03
CA ILE A 172 -8.43 1.17 1.23
C ILE A 172 -9.19 0.94 -0.08
N LEU A 173 -9.33 1.97 -0.92
CA LEU A 173 -9.96 1.83 -2.24
C LEU A 173 -9.15 0.90 -3.15
N PHE A 174 -7.82 1.05 -3.21
CA PHE A 174 -6.96 0.12 -3.95
C PHE A 174 -7.11 -1.31 -3.43
N ALA A 175 -7.15 -1.50 -2.11
CA ALA A 175 -7.33 -2.82 -1.51
C ALA A 175 -8.69 -3.42 -1.88
N ARG A 176 -9.77 -2.62 -1.91
CA ARG A 176 -11.11 -3.06 -2.33
C ARG A 176 -11.13 -3.54 -3.78
N VAL A 177 -10.43 -2.85 -4.67
CA VAL A 177 -10.30 -3.23 -6.08
C VAL A 177 -9.45 -4.50 -6.23
N PHE A 178 -8.31 -4.53 -5.53
CA PHE A 178 -7.36 -5.64 -5.58
C PHE A 178 -7.97 -6.94 -5.07
N LEU A 179 -8.63 -6.89 -3.90
CA LEU A 179 -9.13 -8.03 -3.14
C LEU A 179 -10.51 -8.51 -3.62
N THR A 180 -10.67 -8.64 -4.94
CA THR A 180 -11.85 -9.28 -5.53
C THR A 180 -11.46 -10.63 -6.12
N ARG A 181 -12.41 -11.57 -6.09
CA ARG A 181 -12.20 -12.89 -6.68
C ARG A 181 -11.88 -12.81 -8.17
N GLU A 182 -12.56 -11.94 -8.90
CA GLU A 182 -12.38 -11.77 -10.34
C GLU A 182 -11.01 -11.22 -10.68
N ASN A 183 -10.53 -10.23 -9.93
CA ASN A 183 -9.21 -9.63 -10.14
C ASN A 183 -8.06 -10.59 -9.80
N LEU A 184 -8.23 -11.46 -8.81
CA LEU A 184 -7.17 -12.37 -8.36
C LEU A 184 -7.17 -13.74 -9.04
N LYS A 185 -8.31 -14.19 -9.58
CA LYS A 185 -8.43 -15.49 -10.27
C LYS A 185 -7.40 -15.71 -11.39
N PRO A 186 -7.01 -14.72 -12.21
CA PRO A 186 -5.99 -14.92 -13.24
C PRO A 186 -4.64 -15.41 -12.69
N LEU A 187 -4.30 -15.11 -11.43
CA LEU A 187 -3.06 -15.52 -10.79
C LEU A 187 -2.96 -17.06 -10.63
N ASP A 188 -4.08 -17.79 -10.68
CA ASP A 188 -4.09 -19.27 -10.73
C ASP A 188 -3.28 -19.82 -11.93
N ARG A 189 -3.12 -19.03 -13.00
CA ARG A 189 -2.39 -19.43 -14.21
C ARG A 189 -0.88 -19.44 -14.05
N LEU A 190 -0.33 -18.85 -12.99
CA LEU A 190 1.12 -18.82 -12.74
C LEU A 190 1.68 -20.21 -12.45
N GLY A 191 0.83 -21.18 -12.13
CA GLY A 191 1.26 -22.47 -11.63
C GLY A 191 1.82 -22.33 -10.21
N GLY A 192 2.08 -23.46 -9.58
CA GLY A 192 2.55 -23.53 -8.19
C GLY A 192 2.48 -24.97 -7.70
N SER A 193 2.86 -25.20 -6.44
CA SER A 193 2.59 -26.50 -5.83
C SER A 193 1.07 -26.71 -5.69
N TYR A 194 0.64 -27.97 -5.65
CA TYR A 194 -0.76 -28.31 -5.42
C TYR A 194 -1.31 -27.64 -4.13
N ASP A 195 -0.49 -27.62 -3.08
CA ASP A 195 -0.83 -27.01 -1.79
C ASP A 195 -1.00 -25.49 -1.91
N GLU A 196 -0.11 -24.81 -2.64
CA GLU A 196 -0.21 -23.36 -2.89
C GLU A 196 -1.49 -23.04 -3.68
N SER A 197 -1.74 -23.75 -4.78
CA SER A 197 -2.94 -23.54 -5.61
C SER A 197 -4.23 -23.81 -4.82
N SER A 198 -4.26 -24.86 -4.00
CA SER A 198 -5.39 -25.18 -3.13
C SER A 198 -5.62 -24.11 -2.05
N ALA A 199 -4.55 -23.65 -1.41
CA ALA A 199 -4.61 -22.59 -0.41
C ALA A 199 -5.06 -21.25 -1.01
N PHE A 200 -4.55 -20.90 -2.19
CA PHE A 200 -4.92 -19.66 -2.89
C PHE A 200 -6.38 -19.71 -3.38
N THR A 201 -6.80 -20.83 -3.99
CA THR A 201 -8.20 -21.05 -4.38
C THR A 201 -9.15 -20.92 -3.19
N SER A 202 -8.76 -21.48 -2.04
CA SER A 202 -9.55 -21.38 -0.80
C SER A 202 -9.60 -19.95 -0.29
N TYR A 203 -8.49 -19.21 -0.40
CA TYR A 203 -8.41 -17.81 -0.02
C TYR A 203 -9.31 -16.91 -0.89
N ILE A 204 -9.24 -17.02 -2.22
CA ILE A 204 -10.06 -16.17 -3.12
C ILE A 204 -11.56 -16.48 -3.01
N LYS A 205 -11.96 -17.69 -2.61
CA LYS A 205 -13.36 -18.04 -2.32
C LYS A 205 -13.92 -17.30 -1.09
N GLN A 206 -13.06 -16.86 -0.18
CA GLN A 206 -13.46 -16.08 1.00
C GLN A 206 -13.62 -14.59 0.70
N LEU A 207 -13.21 -14.14 -0.50
CA LEU A 207 -13.41 -12.78 -0.97
C LEU A 207 -14.82 -12.70 -1.58
N LYS A 208 -15.72 -12.00 -0.88
CA LYS A 208 -17.07 -11.69 -1.36
C LYS A 208 -17.07 -10.41 -2.20
#